data_AF-D5CRU8-F1
#
_entry.id   AF-D5CRU8-F1
#
_cell.length_a   1.000
_cell.length_b   1.000
_cell.length_c   1.000
_cell.angle_alpha   90.00
_cell.angle_beta   90.00
_cell.angle_gamma   90.00
#
_symmetry.space_group_name_H-M   'P 1'
#
loop_
_entity.id
_entity.type
_entity.pdbx_description
1 polymer ?
#
loop_
_entity_poly.entity_id
_entity_poly.type
_entity_poly.pdbx_seq_one_letter_code
_entity_poly.pdbx_strand_id
1 'polypeptide(L)'
;MDNNFFKWLSFRTFAIAVGVLVFSFQAHADSASDLLMPGQLIQAHDKYKSDCANCHKPYDKAAQSGLCKDCHKEIAKDIAGKHGLHGLMKEDKPCKECHTEHKGRDARIAKLNTVNFDHSTTGFELKGAHLSSKVLCKDCHSPLKKYREAPVKCIGCHQKADKHKGSLGPDCENCHEEKDWKTTHFDHSKTHFPLLGKHMDVKCKACHINDKFKDTPRLCNDCHKKDDKHKGNFGPKCETCHDAKSWKEILFDHDKQTKYPLLGKHRETKCVSCHKGNLYKEKLKTNCFSCHKKDDKHKGKFGTKCESCHVERSWKEIPFDHDRKTKFPLLGKHKDVKCNACHKGDLYKDKLKMDCFSCHKKDDKHKGSFGPKCETCHIEKSWKEIVFDHDKKTKYPLLGKHRDTKCVSCHKGDLYKDKLKTDCFSCHEKDDKHKGEEGRKCESCHHEDSWKRVEFDHRISRFQLTGKHALVECKKCHLTVVFKEAKSDCWSCHEKQDVHKRTLGTGCETCHNTRDWKDWDFDHDKTGFKLDGKHRSLKCIDCHNTPVRTKVVLAATCVSCHEKDDKHDGAFGMQCDHCHIGSNWKTIKVGGQRWINY
;
A
#
# COMPACT_ATOMS: atom_id res chain seq x y z
N MET A 1 76.37 24.20 -55.29
CA MET A 1 75.17 24.89 -54.83
C MET A 1 75.04 24.65 -53.33
N ASP A 2 75.51 25.44 -52.38
CA ASP A 2 76.39 26.61 -52.24
C ASP A 2 76.82 26.55 -50.75
N ASN A 3 78.09 26.42 -50.38
CA ASN A 3 79.16 27.40 -50.27
C ASN A 3 78.94 28.61 -49.33
N ASN A 4 80.04 28.93 -48.63
CA ASN A 4 80.41 30.16 -47.89
C ASN A 4 80.17 30.10 -46.36
N PHE A 5 81.18 30.01 -45.47
CA PHE A 5 82.57 30.53 -45.43
C PHE A 5 82.66 32.07 -45.37
N PHE A 6 83.15 32.63 -44.24
CA PHE A 6 84.15 33.73 -44.12
C PHE A 6 84.30 34.17 -42.64
N LYS A 7 85.50 34.05 -42.01
CA LYS A 7 86.64 35.01 -41.84
C LYS A 7 86.39 36.10 -40.75
N TRP A 8 87.34 36.42 -39.85
CA TRP A 8 88.59 37.21 -40.08
C TRP A 8 89.50 37.15 -38.80
N LEU A 9 90.82 36.84 -38.88
CA LEU A 9 92.03 37.70 -39.05
C LEU A 9 92.28 38.72 -37.89
N SER A 10 93.28 38.54 -37.00
CA SER A 10 94.74 38.79 -37.11
C SER A 10 95.18 40.19 -36.66
N PHE A 11 96.19 40.31 -35.79
CA PHE A 11 97.23 41.34 -35.91
C PHE A 11 98.49 40.95 -35.13
N ARG A 12 99.65 41.14 -35.76
CA ARG A 12 101.01 40.88 -35.28
C ARG A 12 101.83 42.17 -35.49
N THR A 13 102.95 42.27 -34.75
CA THR A 13 104.21 43.00 -34.99
C THR A 13 104.36 44.51 -34.73
N PHE A 14 105.33 44.87 -33.86
CA PHE A 14 106.45 45.83 -34.05
C PHE A 14 107.39 45.78 -32.81
N ALA A 15 108.64 45.27 -32.87
CA ALA A 15 109.96 45.90 -33.16
C ALA A 15 110.49 46.88 -32.07
N ILE A 16 111.49 46.48 -31.25
CA ILE A 16 112.96 46.79 -31.25
C ILE A 16 113.35 48.24 -30.87
N ALA A 17 114.09 48.43 -29.75
CA ALA A 17 115.42 49.11 -29.66
C ALA A 17 115.89 49.41 -28.21
N VAL A 18 117.15 49.01 -27.91
CA VAL A 18 118.25 49.70 -27.17
C VAL A 18 117.88 50.65 -26.01
N GLY A 19 118.41 50.63 -24.78
CA GLY A 19 119.61 50.09 -24.15
C GLY A 19 120.10 51.13 -23.11
N VAL A 20 120.46 50.75 -21.88
CA VAL A 20 121.49 51.37 -20.99
C VAL A 20 121.57 50.56 -19.68
N LEU A 21 122.83 50.30 -19.33
CA LEU A 21 123.40 49.69 -18.13
C LEU A 21 122.77 50.13 -16.79
N VAL A 22 122.41 49.15 -15.96
CA VAL A 22 122.83 49.08 -14.54
C VAL A 22 123.06 47.60 -14.19
N PHE A 23 124.32 47.17 -14.18
CA PHE A 23 124.70 45.93 -13.50
C PHE A 23 124.62 46.16 -12.00
N SER A 24 123.44 45.94 -11.43
CA SER A 24 123.31 45.77 -9.98
C SER A 24 123.71 44.33 -9.67
N PHE A 25 124.95 44.14 -9.22
CA PHE A 25 125.30 42.96 -8.43
C PHE A 25 124.39 42.95 -7.20
N GLN A 26 123.24 42.27 -7.29
CA GLN A 26 122.52 41.84 -6.10
C GLN A 26 123.30 40.67 -5.51
N ALA A 27 124.29 41.02 -4.68
CA ALA A 27 124.72 40.13 -3.61
C ALA A 27 123.45 39.65 -2.91
N HIS A 28 123.11 38.38 -3.10
CA HIS A 28 122.10 37.73 -2.28
C HIS A 28 122.71 37.70 -0.89
N ALA A 29 122.25 38.61 -0.04
CA ALA A 29 122.52 38.53 1.37
C ALA A 29 121.85 37.24 1.85
N ASP A 30 122.66 36.20 2.10
CA ASP A 30 122.24 35.05 2.89
C ASP A 30 121.67 35.61 4.19
N SER A 31 120.35 35.58 4.30
CA SER A 31 119.67 36.07 5.49
C SER A 31 120.11 35.21 6.67
N ALA A 32 120.34 35.80 7.85
CA ALA A 32 120.72 35.08 9.07
C ALA A 32 119.76 33.92 9.43
N SER A 33 118.55 33.91 8.84
CA SER A 33 117.55 32.84 8.89
C SER A 33 117.95 31.53 8.19
N ASP A 34 118.71 31.56 7.08
CA ASP A 34 119.14 30.33 6.38
C ASP A 34 120.15 29.51 7.21
N LEU A 35 120.95 30.19 8.04
CA LEU A 35 121.90 29.56 8.96
C LEU A 35 121.21 28.88 10.17
N LEU A 36 119.95 29.23 10.44
CA LEU A 36 119.16 28.77 11.59
C LEU A 36 118.15 27.67 11.24
N MET A 37 118.12 27.19 9.99
CA MET A 37 117.21 26.13 9.57
C MET A 37 117.62 24.76 10.15
N PRO A 38 116.72 24.06 10.88
CA PRO A 38 117.03 22.74 11.43
C PRO A 38 117.26 21.63 10.39
N GLY A 39 116.94 21.90 9.12
CA GLY A 39 117.03 20.97 7.99
C GLY A 39 116.31 21.51 6.75
N GLN A 40 116.47 20.83 5.61
CA GLN A 40 115.77 21.20 4.37
C GLN A 40 114.26 20.97 4.48
N LEU A 41 113.46 21.89 3.92
CA LEU A 41 112.01 21.70 3.74
C LEU A 41 111.72 20.47 2.85
N ILE A 42 110.53 19.88 2.98
CA ILE A 42 110.08 18.84 2.06
C ILE A 42 109.99 19.34 0.62
N GLN A 43 110.03 18.41 -0.34
CA GLN A 43 109.98 18.75 -1.76
C GLN A 43 108.78 19.62 -2.16
N ALA A 44 107.60 19.36 -1.58
CA ALA A 44 106.37 20.10 -1.92
C ALA A 44 106.41 21.58 -1.47
N HIS A 45 107.22 21.92 -0.47
CA HIS A 45 107.35 23.26 0.10
C HIS A 45 108.68 23.93 -0.25
N ASP A 46 109.54 23.31 -1.07
CA ASP A 46 110.87 23.83 -1.42
C ASP A 46 110.86 25.28 -1.92
N LYS A 47 109.85 25.62 -2.72
CA LYS A 47 109.68 26.98 -3.27
C LYS A 47 109.51 28.08 -2.21
N TYR A 48 109.24 27.73 -0.95
CA TYR A 48 109.08 28.66 0.17
C TYR A 48 110.29 28.73 1.10
N LYS A 49 111.43 28.12 0.74
CA LYS A 49 112.63 28.03 1.57
C LYS A 49 113.13 29.37 2.12
N SER A 50 112.92 30.47 1.38
CA SER A 50 113.35 31.81 1.77
C SER A 50 112.25 32.64 2.45
N ASP A 51 111.01 32.14 2.51
CA ASP A 51 109.85 32.87 3.02
C ASP A 51 109.39 32.33 4.38
N CYS A 52 110.27 32.40 5.39
CA CYS A 52 110.05 31.80 6.71
C CYS A 52 108.72 32.23 7.38
N ALA A 53 108.28 33.47 7.12
CA ALA A 53 107.04 34.05 7.67
C ALA A 53 105.76 33.33 7.18
N ASN A 54 105.82 32.60 6.06
CA ASN A 54 104.69 31.81 5.55
C ASN A 54 104.36 30.59 6.43
N CYS A 55 105.28 30.19 7.31
CA CYS A 55 105.11 29.03 8.19
C CYS A 55 105.34 29.37 9.68
N HIS A 56 106.15 30.39 9.96
CA HIS A 56 106.50 30.79 11.33
C HIS A 56 105.94 32.17 11.69
N LYS A 57 105.14 32.19 12.75
CA LYS A 57 104.76 33.42 13.46
C LYS A 57 105.58 33.54 14.76
N PRO A 58 106.44 34.57 14.91
CA PRO A 58 107.20 34.78 16.14
C PRO A 58 106.29 35.02 17.34
N TYR A 59 106.65 34.46 18.51
CA TYR A 59 105.96 34.63 19.80
C TYR A 59 104.49 34.14 19.89
N ASP A 60 103.94 33.57 18.82
CA ASP A 60 102.57 33.04 18.76
C ASP A 60 102.55 31.67 18.06
N LYS A 61 102.98 30.65 18.81
CA LYS A 61 103.06 29.25 18.32
C LYS A 61 101.68 28.65 18.04
N ALA A 62 100.61 29.15 18.67
CA ALA A 62 99.25 28.65 18.49
C ALA A 62 98.65 29.09 17.15
N ALA A 63 98.93 30.32 16.69
CA ALA A 63 98.45 30.81 15.40
C ALA A 63 99.19 30.22 14.18
N GLN A 64 100.31 29.53 14.36
CA GLN A 64 101.06 28.89 13.25
C GLN A 64 100.21 27.86 12.48
N SER A 65 99.33 27.12 13.17
CA SER A 65 98.38 26.20 12.51
C SER A 65 97.41 26.92 11.57
N GLY A 66 97.15 28.21 11.78
CA GLY A 66 96.37 29.06 10.89
C GLY A 66 97.03 29.25 9.53
N LEU A 67 98.35 29.52 9.52
CA LEU A 67 99.13 29.69 8.30
C LEU A 67 99.10 28.43 7.41
N CYS A 68 99.14 27.26 8.03
CA CYS A 68 98.97 25.98 7.32
C CYS A 68 97.59 25.91 6.64
N LYS A 69 96.52 26.30 7.35
CA LYS A 69 95.14 26.26 6.86
C LYS A 69 94.88 27.25 5.72
N ASP A 70 95.56 28.40 5.72
CA ASP A 70 95.43 29.41 4.67
C ASP A 70 95.87 28.89 3.29
N CYS A 71 96.89 28.02 3.27
CA CYS A 71 97.35 27.33 2.07
C CYS A 71 96.59 26.01 1.83
N HIS A 72 96.36 25.21 2.88
CA HIS A 72 95.64 23.94 2.83
C HIS A 72 94.12 24.13 3.01
N LYS A 73 93.52 24.94 2.12
CA LYS A 73 92.11 25.38 2.20
C LYS A 73 91.11 24.23 2.31
N GLU A 74 91.37 23.11 1.65
CA GLU A 74 90.49 21.92 1.72
C GLU A 74 90.52 21.27 3.10
N ILE A 75 91.69 21.19 3.75
CA ILE A 75 91.80 20.69 5.13
C ILE A 75 91.18 21.70 6.10
N ALA A 76 91.34 23.00 5.86
CA ALA A 76 90.71 24.04 6.65
C ALA A 76 89.17 23.93 6.61
N LYS A 77 88.60 23.65 5.43
CA LYS A 77 87.17 23.38 5.26
C LYS A 77 86.73 22.10 5.99
N ASP A 78 87.46 21.00 5.83
CA ASP A 78 87.21 19.74 6.53
C ASP A 78 87.13 19.96 8.06
N ILE A 79 88.10 20.70 8.63
CA ILE A 79 88.12 21.06 10.05
C ILE A 79 86.93 21.95 10.44
N ALA A 80 86.68 23.02 9.68
CA ALA A 80 85.59 23.96 9.99
C ALA A 80 84.20 23.32 9.89
N GLY A 81 84.00 22.45 8.90
CA GLY A 81 82.74 21.75 8.66
C GLY A 81 82.60 20.42 9.39
N LYS A 82 83.57 20.05 10.25
CA LYS A 82 83.59 18.79 11.00
C LYS A 82 83.38 17.56 10.11
N HIS A 83 84.04 17.52 8.97
CA HIS A 83 83.93 16.42 8.01
C HIS A 83 85.31 15.90 7.59
N GLY A 84 85.36 14.67 7.08
CA GLY A 84 86.63 14.01 6.76
C GLY A 84 87.47 13.68 8.00
N LEU A 85 88.67 13.15 7.80
CA LEU A 85 89.53 12.71 8.89
C LEU A 85 89.88 13.87 9.84
N HIS A 86 90.46 14.96 9.32
CA HIS A 86 90.93 16.08 10.15
C HIS A 86 89.80 16.81 10.88
N GLY A 87 88.58 16.87 10.33
CA GLY A 87 87.44 17.51 10.98
C GLY A 87 86.76 16.68 12.07
N LEU A 88 86.97 15.36 12.07
CA LEU A 88 86.41 14.43 13.05
C LEU A 88 87.42 13.95 14.11
N MET A 89 88.65 14.44 14.05
CA MET A 89 89.66 14.18 15.08
C MET A 89 89.21 14.77 16.43
N LYS A 90 89.38 13.98 17.51
CA LYS A 90 88.92 14.35 18.87
C LYS A 90 89.78 15.41 19.55
N GLU A 91 91.01 15.61 19.09
CA GLU A 91 91.99 16.51 19.71
C GLU A 91 92.47 17.54 18.68
N ASP A 92 92.37 18.83 19.03
CA ASP A 92 92.89 19.94 18.21
C ASP A 92 94.40 20.09 18.47
N LYS A 93 95.20 19.26 17.80
CA LYS A 93 96.67 19.30 17.88
C LYS A 93 97.25 20.26 16.85
N PRO A 94 98.30 21.03 17.19
CA PRO A 94 99.05 21.80 16.21
C PRO A 94 99.52 20.94 15.04
N CYS A 95 99.36 21.42 13.80
CA CYS A 95 99.61 20.62 12.59
C CYS A 95 101.02 19.99 12.57
N LYS A 96 102.01 20.70 13.11
CA LYS A 96 103.43 20.29 13.17
C LYS A 96 103.71 19.03 14.00
N GLU A 97 102.84 18.69 14.95
CA GLU A 97 103.00 17.50 15.78
C GLU A 97 102.86 16.22 14.96
N CYS A 98 101.97 16.24 13.96
CA CYS A 98 101.79 15.13 13.02
C CYS A 98 102.51 15.36 11.68
N HIS A 99 102.62 16.62 11.25
CA HIS A 99 103.22 17.03 9.98
C HIS A 99 104.47 17.87 10.20
N THR A 100 105.56 17.21 10.55
CA THR A 100 106.83 17.89 10.85
C THR A 100 107.59 18.26 9.59
N GLU A 101 107.70 19.56 9.35
CA GLU A 101 108.54 20.16 8.31
C GLU A 101 110.05 20.08 8.67
N HIS A 102 110.95 20.40 7.73
CA HIS A 102 112.43 20.38 7.90
C HIS A 102 113.06 19.00 8.07
N LYS A 103 112.41 17.94 7.56
CA LYS A 103 112.92 16.56 7.62
C LYS A 103 113.67 16.11 6.36
N GLY A 104 113.90 17.02 5.41
CA GLY A 104 114.54 16.72 4.12
C GLY A 104 113.55 16.57 2.97
N ARG A 105 114.05 16.69 1.73
CA ARG A 105 113.23 16.71 0.50
C ARG A 105 112.34 15.48 0.35
N ASP A 106 112.86 14.31 0.71
CA ASP A 106 112.20 13.01 0.56
C ASP A 106 111.27 12.65 1.73
N ALA A 107 111.18 13.51 2.76
CA ALA A 107 110.39 13.20 3.94
C ALA A 107 108.88 13.19 3.62
N ARG A 108 108.25 12.06 3.93
CA ARG A 108 106.78 11.92 3.88
C ARG A 108 106.19 12.37 5.21
N ILE A 109 105.65 13.60 5.24
CA ILE A 109 105.11 14.21 6.46
C ILE A 109 103.63 13.90 6.68
N ALA A 110 102.91 13.44 5.66
CA ALA A 110 101.52 12.99 5.75
C ALA A 110 101.45 11.45 5.58
N LYS A 111 101.89 10.72 6.61
CA LYS A 111 101.82 9.26 6.61
C LYS A 111 100.43 8.81 7.06
N LEU A 112 99.77 8.01 6.22
CA LEU A 112 98.54 7.31 6.58
C LEU A 112 98.89 5.85 6.87
N ASN A 113 98.49 5.33 8.02
CA ASN A 113 98.59 3.89 8.28
C ASN A 113 97.47 3.19 7.48
N THR A 114 97.82 2.53 6.39
CA THR A 114 96.86 1.86 5.50
C THR A 114 96.51 0.44 5.93
N VAL A 115 97.15 -0.11 6.98
CA VAL A 115 96.93 -1.50 7.41
C VAL A 115 95.73 -1.60 8.36
N ASN A 116 95.65 -0.71 9.35
CA ASN A 116 94.59 -0.69 10.36
C ASN A 116 93.87 0.66 10.37
N PHE A 117 93.62 1.24 9.19
CA PHE A 117 92.93 2.52 9.11
C PHE A 117 91.46 2.39 9.53
N ASP A 118 91.06 3.11 10.57
CA ASP A 118 89.69 3.12 11.08
C ASP A 118 88.82 4.12 10.31
N HIS A 119 87.95 3.62 9.45
CA HIS A 119 87.03 4.44 8.67
C HIS A 119 85.93 5.10 9.51
N SER A 120 85.67 4.66 10.75
CA SER A 120 84.72 5.33 11.65
C SER A 120 85.20 6.71 12.09
N THR A 121 86.52 6.95 12.00
CA THR A 121 87.14 8.27 12.21
C THR A 121 87.01 9.19 10.98
N THR A 122 86.38 8.69 9.92
CA THR A 122 86.06 9.46 8.72
C THR A 122 84.55 9.59 8.61
N GLY A 123 84.06 10.59 7.87
CA GLY A 123 82.63 10.76 7.64
C GLY A 123 81.97 9.65 6.80
N PHE A 124 82.66 8.53 6.60
CA PHE A 124 82.23 7.38 5.81
C PHE A 124 82.59 6.07 6.54
N GLU A 125 81.72 5.66 7.45
CA GLU A 125 81.87 4.41 8.20
C GLU A 125 81.59 3.21 7.29
N LEU A 126 82.52 2.24 7.24
CA LEU A 126 82.32 1.00 6.50
C LEU A 126 81.34 0.09 7.25
N LYS A 127 80.34 -0.42 6.54
CA LYS A 127 79.29 -1.27 7.10
C LYS A 127 79.01 -2.48 6.21
N GLY A 128 78.39 -3.50 6.79
CA GLY A 128 77.97 -4.70 6.07
C GLY A 128 79.13 -5.41 5.36
N ALA A 129 78.94 -5.73 4.09
CA ALA A 129 79.95 -6.44 3.28
C ALA A 129 81.25 -5.65 3.07
N HIS A 130 81.23 -4.31 3.24
CA HIS A 130 82.43 -3.47 3.10
C HIS A 130 83.45 -3.65 4.24
N LEU A 131 83.05 -4.27 5.36
CA LEU A 131 83.95 -4.65 6.46
C LEU A 131 84.69 -5.99 6.20
N SER A 132 84.37 -6.68 5.10
CA SER A 132 84.99 -7.96 4.79
C SER A 132 86.48 -7.81 4.50
N SER A 133 87.31 -8.73 5.01
CA SER A 133 88.74 -8.82 4.69
C SER A 133 89.04 -9.05 3.20
N LYS A 134 88.02 -9.32 2.38
CA LYS A 134 88.11 -9.42 0.93
C LYS A 134 88.07 -8.07 0.21
N VAL A 135 87.60 -7.01 0.86
CA VAL A 135 87.54 -5.65 0.29
C VAL A 135 88.85 -4.95 0.63
N LEU A 136 89.60 -4.57 -0.40
CA LEU A 136 90.92 -3.95 -0.28
C LEU A 136 90.82 -2.43 -0.51
N CYS A 137 91.75 -1.65 0.04
CA CYS A 137 91.75 -0.18 -0.16
C CYS A 137 91.72 0.24 -1.62
N LYS A 138 92.36 -0.53 -2.52
CA LYS A 138 92.39 -0.28 -3.97
C LYS A 138 91.03 -0.42 -4.66
N ASP A 139 90.07 -1.12 -4.03
CA ASP A 139 88.73 -1.33 -4.58
C ASP A 139 87.87 -0.06 -4.44
N CYS A 140 88.24 0.83 -3.51
CA CYS A 140 87.58 2.13 -3.29
C CYS A 140 88.47 3.32 -3.67
N HIS A 141 89.79 3.23 -3.44
CA HIS A 141 90.74 4.31 -3.65
C HIS A 141 91.64 4.04 -4.86
N SER A 142 91.58 4.96 -5.84
CA SER A 142 92.44 4.89 -7.01
C SER A 142 93.86 5.39 -6.68
N PRO A 143 94.93 4.71 -7.14
CA PRO A 143 96.32 5.12 -6.88
C PRO A 143 96.69 6.53 -7.37
N LEU A 144 95.95 7.06 -8.34
CA LEU A 144 96.20 8.37 -8.97
C LEU A 144 95.32 9.50 -8.43
N LYS A 145 94.42 9.20 -7.47
CA LYS A 145 93.52 10.19 -6.87
C LYS A 145 93.79 10.34 -5.38
N LYS A 146 93.41 11.49 -4.83
CA LYS A 146 93.48 11.71 -3.39
C LYS A 146 92.44 10.80 -2.71
N TYR A 147 92.79 10.23 -1.55
CA TYR A 147 91.87 9.37 -0.79
C TYR A 147 90.50 10.03 -0.52
N ARG A 148 90.48 11.36 -0.29
CA ARG A 148 89.27 12.16 -0.06
C ARG A 148 88.32 12.27 -1.26
N GLU A 149 88.76 11.91 -2.46
CA GLU A 149 87.97 12.03 -3.70
C GLU A 149 87.21 10.73 -4.04
N ALA A 150 87.25 9.73 -3.15
CA ALA A 150 86.48 8.50 -3.33
C ALA A 150 84.96 8.81 -3.33
N PRO A 151 84.18 8.21 -4.25
CA PRO A 151 82.72 8.38 -4.25
C PRO A 151 82.11 7.86 -2.95
N VAL A 152 81.23 8.66 -2.34
CA VAL A 152 80.54 8.32 -1.07
C VAL A 152 79.10 7.81 -1.27
N LYS A 153 78.56 7.91 -2.49
CA LYS A 153 77.23 7.37 -2.83
C LYS A 153 77.36 5.98 -3.43
N CYS A 154 76.43 5.09 -3.09
CA CYS A 154 76.37 3.71 -3.57
C CYS A 154 76.57 3.60 -5.09
N ILE A 155 75.82 4.38 -5.87
CA ILE A 155 75.90 4.35 -7.34
C ILE A 155 77.26 4.78 -7.88
N GLY A 156 78.01 5.62 -7.16
CA GLY A 156 79.33 6.08 -7.58
C GLY A 156 80.36 4.94 -7.69
N CYS A 157 80.19 3.89 -6.89
CA CYS A 157 81.02 2.68 -6.92
C CYS A 157 80.30 1.50 -7.60
N HIS A 158 78.97 1.40 -7.45
CA HIS A 158 78.17 0.25 -7.89
C HIS A 158 77.37 0.49 -9.18
N GLN A 159 77.70 1.51 -9.99
CA GLN A 159 76.98 1.80 -11.24
C GLN A 159 76.84 0.59 -12.17
N LYS A 160 77.91 -0.20 -12.33
CA LYS A 160 77.91 -1.40 -13.18
C LYS A 160 77.14 -2.59 -12.57
N ALA A 161 76.95 -2.58 -11.25
CA ALA A 161 76.22 -3.62 -10.52
C ALA A 161 74.72 -3.31 -10.40
N ASP A 162 74.27 -2.11 -10.78
CA ASP A 162 72.86 -1.74 -10.75
C ASP A 162 72.04 -2.51 -11.80
N LYS A 163 71.26 -3.48 -11.32
CA LYS A 163 70.35 -4.27 -12.16
C LYS A 163 69.19 -3.44 -12.72
N HIS A 164 68.86 -2.31 -12.11
CA HIS A 164 67.75 -1.44 -12.51
C HIS A 164 68.14 -0.45 -13.62
N LYS A 165 69.42 -0.38 -13.99
CA LYS A 165 69.94 0.47 -15.08
C LYS A 165 69.54 1.95 -14.90
N GLY A 166 69.55 2.45 -13.66
CA GLY A 166 69.22 3.83 -13.30
C GLY A 166 67.71 4.17 -13.28
N SER A 167 66.82 3.20 -13.52
CA SER A 167 65.37 3.46 -13.57
C SER A 167 64.75 3.90 -12.24
N LEU A 168 65.39 3.54 -11.11
CA LEU A 168 64.91 3.79 -9.74
C LEU A 168 65.60 4.98 -9.03
N GLY A 169 66.52 5.68 -9.69
CA GLY A 169 67.29 6.76 -9.07
C GLY A 169 68.51 6.26 -8.26
N PRO A 170 69.25 7.18 -7.61
CA PRO A 170 70.55 6.89 -6.99
C PRO A 170 70.48 6.39 -5.54
N ASP A 171 69.33 6.50 -4.89
CA ASP A 171 69.16 6.25 -3.44
C ASP A 171 68.81 4.78 -3.18
N CYS A 172 69.79 3.91 -3.38
CA CYS A 172 69.64 2.45 -3.29
C CYS A 172 69.19 1.97 -1.90
N GLU A 173 69.57 2.71 -0.87
CA GLU A 173 69.26 2.46 0.55
C GLU A 173 67.77 2.53 0.90
N ASN A 174 66.95 3.13 0.02
CA ASN A 174 65.50 3.12 0.18
C ASN A 174 64.88 1.74 -0.07
N CYS A 175 65.63 0.84 -0.71
CA CYS A 175 65.16 -0.47 -1.12
C CYS A 175 66.08 -1.60 -0.65
N HIS A 176 67.40 -1.38 -0.61
CA HIS A 176 68.40 -2.40 -0.34
C HIS A 176 69.15 -2.10 0.95
N GLU A 177 69.53 -3.16 1.67
CA GLU A 177 70.39 -3.05 2.83
C GLU A 177 71.84 -3.41 2.47
N GLU A 178 72.80 -2.62 2.93
CA GLU A 178 74.24 -2.83 2.70
C GLU A 178 74.80 -4.12 3.34
N LYS A 179 74.09 -4.68 4.32
CA LYS A 179 74.41 -5.95 4.96
C LYS A 179 73.98 -7.15 4.11
N ASP A 180 72.83 -7.06 3.45
CA ASP A 180 72.32 -8.09 2.55
C ASP A 180 71.56 -7.46 1.38
N TRP A 181 72.26 -7.33 0.25
CA TRP A 181 71.71 -6.72 -0.96
C TRP A 181 70.53 -7.49 -1.58
N LYS A 182 70.37 -8.78 -1.23
CA LYS A 182 69.26 -9.61 -1.73
C LYS A 182 67.95 -9.28 -1.01
N THR A 183 68.05 -8.78 0.21
CA THR A 183 66.91 -8.41 1.02
C THR A 183 66.46 -7.01 0.61
N THR A 184 65.18 -6.90 0.23
CA THR A 184 64.59 -5.65 -0.26
C THR A 184 63.47 -5.19 0.66
N HIS A 185 63.53 -3.94 1.10
CA HIS A 185 62.51 -3.32 1.93
C HIS A 185 62.06 -2.02 1.29
N PHE A 186 60.78 -1.92 0.93
CA PHE A 186 60.22 -0.66 0.41
C PHE A 186 58.85 -0.41 1.03
N ASP A 187 58.72 0.75 1.67
CA ASP A 187 57.50 1.15 2.37
C ASP A 187 56.48 1.74 1.39
N HIS A 188 55.50 0.91 1.01
CA HIS A 188 54.42 1.32 0.12
C HIS A 188 53.43 2.31 0.76
N SER A 189 53.43 2.48 2.08
CA SER A 189 52.55 3.47 2.75
C SER A 189 52.89 4.92 2.37
N LYS A 190 54.13 5.15 1.91
CA LYS A 190 54.61 6.44 1.40
C LYS A 190 54.23 6.70 -0.06
N THR A 191 53.55 5.75 -0.69
CA THR A 191 53.14 5.86 -2.10
C THR A 191 51.65 6.14 -2.23
N HIS A 192 51.23 6.49 -3.43
CA HIS A 192 49.82 6.67 -3.77
C HIS A 192 49.03 5.35 -3.88
N PHE A 193 49.68 4.20 -3.65
CA PHE A 193 49.04 2.90 -3.61
C PHE A 193 49.53 2.13 -2.37
N PRO A 194 48.96 2.40 -1.19
CA PRO A 194 49.30 1.63 0.01
C PRO A 194 48.87 0.17 -0.19
N LEU A 195 49.77 -0.77 0.09
CA LEU A 195 49.44 -2.19 0.03
C LEU A 195 48.54 -2.54 1.22
N LEU A 196 47.31 -2.95 0.91
CA LEU A 196 46.30 -3.34 1.90
C LEU A 196 45.92 -4.81 1.74
N GLY A 197 45.67 -5.48 2.87
CA GLY A 197 45.21 -6.86 2.89
C GLY A 197 46.18 -7.80 2.18
N LYS A 198 45.67 -8.64 1.28
CA LYS A 198 46.47 -9.64 0.57
C LYS A 198 47.53 -9.06 -0.38
N HIS A 199 47.46 -7.77 -0.72
CA HIS A 199 48.50 -7.11 -1.50
C HIS A 199 49.80 -6.91 -0.72
N MET A 200 49.80 -7.02 0.61
CA MET A 200 51.05 -6.93 1.39
C MET A 200 51.94 -8.17 1.19
N ASP A 201 51.37 -9.30 0.79
CA ASP A 201 52.06 -10.59 0.68
C ASP A 201 52.60 -10.86 -0.74
N VAL A 202 52.34 -9.98 -1.71
CA VAL A 202 52.73 -10.22 -3.12
C VAL A 202 54.16 -9.74 -3.42
N LYS A 203 54.84 -10.47 -4.31
CA LYS A 203 56.16 -10.08 -4.81
C LYS A 203 56.06 -8.84 -5.72
N CYS A 204 57.06 -7.97 -5.71
CA CYS A 204 57.08 -6.73 -6.50
C CYS A 204 56.71 -6.93 -7.99
N LYS A 205 57.21 -8.01 -8.62
CA LYS A 205 56.96 -8.34 -10.03
C LYS A 205 55.50 -8.67 -10.37
N ALA A 206 54.68 -9.00 -9.37
CA ALA A 206 53.25 -9.22 -9.58
C ALA A 206 52.52 -7.91 -9.92
N CYS A 207 53.03 -6.77 -9.44
CA CYS A 207 52.47 -5.44 -9.71
C CYS A 207 53.33 -4.67 -10.74
N HIS A 208 54.66 -4.75 -10.61
CA HIS A 208 55.63 -4.06 -11.45
C HIS A 208 56.07 -4.92 -12.63
N ILE A 209 55.19 -5.01 -13.64
CA ILE A 209 55.41 -5.81 -14.84
C ILE A 209 56.62 -5.26 -15.61
N ASN A 210 57.51 -6.15 -16.07
CA ASN A 210 58.77 -5.83 -16.77
C ASN A 210 59.72 -4.90 -15.98
N ASP A 211 59.71 -5.03 -14.64
CA ASP A 211 60.53 -4.21 -13.74
C ASP A 211 60.29 -2.69 -13.92
N LYS A 212 59.08 -2.31 -14.38
CA LYS A 212 58.63 -0.92 -14.48
C LYS A 212 57.98 -0.51 -13.16
N PHE A 213 58.71 0.26 -12.36
CA PHE A 213 58.25 0.73 -11.05
C PHE A 213 57.52 2.09 -11.10
N LYS A 214 57.82 2.91 -12.11
CA LYS A 214 57.13 4.19 -12.35
C LYS A 214 55.81 3.98 -13.10
N ASP A 215 54.80 4.76 -12.76
CA ASP A 215 53.47 4.76 -13.40
C ASP A 215 52.80 3.39 -13.44
N THR A 216 52.98 2.61 -12.37
CA THR A 216 52.32 1.31 -12.21
C THR A 216 50.80 1.52 -12.12
N PRO A 217 49.99 0.76 -12.87
CA PRO A 217 48.53 0.87 -12.82
C PRO A 217 48.00 0.71 -11.39
N ARG A 218 46.99 1.53 -11.04
CA ARG A 218 46.43 1.60 -9.68
C ARG A 218 44.98 1.17 -9.60
N LEU A 219 44.30 1.03 -10.74
CA LEU A 219 42.91 0.57 -10.74
C LEU A 219 42.88 -0.95 -10.61
N CYS A 220 41.96 -1.46 -9.79
CA CYS A 220 41.82 -2.90 -9.56
C CYS A 220 41.69 -3.66 -10.88
N ASN A 221 40.85 -3.17 -11.80
CA ASN A 221 40.58 -3.81 -13.08
C ASN A 221 41.78 -3.80 -14.06
N ASP A 222 42.77 -2.92 -13.89
CA ASP A 222 43.95 -2.93 -14.77
C ASP A 222 44.84 -4.16 -14.51
N CYS A 223 44.83 -4.65 -13.27
CA CYS A 223 45.56 -5.86 -12.85
C CYS A 223 44.65 -7.10 -12.82
N HIS A 224 43.42 -6.96 -12.32
CA HIS A 224 42.47 -8.05 -12.07
C HIS A 224 41.40 -8.23 -13.14
N LYS A 225 41.63 -7.72 -14.37
CA LYS A 225 40.66 -7.83 -15.48
C LYS A 225 40.19 -9.27 -15.73
N LYS A 226 41.10 -10.25 -15.59
CA LYS A 226 40.81 -11.67 -15.81
C LYS A 226 40.07 -12.32 -14.62
N ASP A 227 40.18 -11.72 -13.44
CA ASP A 227 39.55 -12.21 -12.22
C ASP A 227 38.13 -11.67 -12.03
N ASP A 228 37.74 -10.64 -12.81
CA ASP A 228 36.42 -10.04 -12.75
C ASP A 228 35.30 -11.00 -13.17
N LYS A 229 34.60 -11.54 -12.17
CA LYS A 229 33.44 -12.41 -12.34
C LYS A 229 32.25 -11.70 -13.00
N HIS A 230 32.24 -10.36 -13.01
CA HIS A 230 31.16 -9.56 -13.59
C HIS A 230 31.37 -9.26 -15.07
N LYS A 231 32.52 -9.65 -15.65
CA LYS A 231 32.84 -9.48 -17.07
C LYS A 231 32.71 -8.02 -17.54
N GLY A 232 33.02 -7.06 -16.67
CA GLY A 232 32.95 -5.62 -16.94
C GLY A 232 31.57 -4.98 -16.77
N ASN A 233 30.52 -5.73 -16.40
CA ASN A 233 29.15 -5.20 -16.28
C ASN A 233 29.02 -4.14 -15.16
N PHE A 234 29.79 -4.25 -14.08
CA PHE A 234 29.76 -3.27 -12.98
C PHE A 234 30.85 -2.19 -13.07
N GLY A 235 31.55 -2.10 -14.21
CA GLY A 235 32.60 -1.11 -14.44
C GLY A 235 33.89 -1.36 -13.63
N PRO A 236 34.87 -0.44 -13.72
CA PRO A 236 36.24 -0.68 -13.24
C PRO A 236 36.48 -0.36 -11.76
N LYS A 237 35.52 0.28 -11.07
CA LYS A 237 35.66 0.74 -9.68
C LYS A 237 35.23 -0.35 -8.69
N CYS A 238 36.03 -1.40 -8.56
CA CYS A 238 35.72 -2.53 -7.70
C CYS A 238 35.58 -2.14 -6.22
N GLU A 239 36.35 -1.13 -5.79
CA GLU A 239 36.45 -0.62 -4.43
C GLU A 239 35.17 0.04 -3.90
N THR A 240 34.20 0.34 -4.77
CA THR A 240 32.89 0.84 -4.31
C THR A 240 32.04 -0.28 -3.70
N CYS A 241 32.37 -1.54 -3.97
CA CYS A 241 31.59 -2.70 -3.55
C CYS A 241 32.43 -3.74 -2.79
N HIS A 242 33.70 -3.89 -3.14
CA HIS A 242 34.58 -4.92 -2.60
C HIS A 242 35.72 -4.32 -1.81
N ASP A 243 36.21 -5.07 -0.82
CA ASP A 243 37.36 -4.70 -0.02
C ASP A 243 38.60 -5.52 -0.39
N ALA A 244 39.77 -4.88 -0.44
CA ALA A 244 41.03 -5.53 -0.78
C ALA A 244 41.49 -6.56 0.26
N LYS A 245 40.95 -6.53 1.49
CA LYS A 245 41.19 -7.55 2.53
C LYS A 245 40.29 -8.77 2.33
N SER A 246 39.05 -8.58 1.88
CA SER A 246 38.08 -9.67 1.65
C SER A 246 37.10 -9.35 0.51
N TRP A 247 37.17 -10.16 -0.55
CA TRP A 247 36.23 -10.10 -1.67
C TRP A 247 34.87 -10.78 -1.39
N LYS A 248 34.76 -11.54 -0.29
CA LYS A 248 33.52 -12.25 0.06
C LYS A 248 32.47 -11.30 0.63
N GLU A 249 32.92 -10.27 1.33
CA GLU A 249 32.04 -9.26 1.91
C GLU A 249 31.82 -8.14 0.90
N ILE A 250 30.55 -7.79 0.69
CA ILE A 250 30.16 -6.68 -0.17
C ILE A 250 29.86 -5.51 0.76
N LEU A 251 30.64 -4.43 0.65
CA LEU A 251 30.49 -3.21 1.44
C LEU A 251 29.33 -2.32 0.93
N PHE A 252 28.92 -2.53 -0.31
CA PHE A 252 27.86 -1.76 -0.94
C PHE A 252 26.48 -2.09 -0.34
N ASP A 253 25.87 -1.08 0.29
CA ASP A 253 24.49 -1.12 0.78
C ASP A 253 23.56 -0.47 -0.24
N HIS A 254 22.81 -1.31 -0.98
CA HIS A 254 21.93 -0.85 -2.05
C HIS A 254 20.83 0.10 -1.54
N ASP A 255 20.29 -0.14 -0.35
CA ASP A 255 19.15 0.64 0.17
C ASP A 255 19.58 2.04 0.60
N LYS A 256 20.81 2.17 1.12
CA LYS A 256 21.35 3.48 1.57
C LYS A 256 22.00 4.27 0.45
N GLN A 257 22.60 3.61 -0.52
CA GLN A 257 23.40 4.27 -1.55
C GLN A 257 22.65 4.49 -2.88
N THR A 258 21.42 3.98 -3.00
CA THR A 258 20.60 4.17 -4.21
C THR A 258 19.25 4.81 -3.87
N LYS A 259 18.58 5.31 -4.91
CA LYS A 259 17.23 5.89 -4.80
C LYS A 259 16.12 4.82 -4.86
N TYR A 260 16.48 3.55 -5.00
CA TYR A 260 15.53 2.45 -5.16
C TYR A 260 15.80 1.40 -4.08
N PRO A 261 15.13 1.49 -2.91
CA PRO A 261 15.29 0.50 -1.86
C PRO A 261 14.73 -0.85 -2.32
N LEU A 262 15.49 -1.91 -2.09
CA LEU A 262 15.04 -3.27 -2.35
C LEU A 262 14.12 -3.68 -1.20
N LEU A 263 12.85 -3.89 -1.51
CA LEU A 263 11.82 -4.27 -0.55
C LEU A 263 11.27 -5.67 -0.85
N GLY A 264 10.79 -6.34 0.20
CA GLY A 264 10.25 -7.70 0.10
C GLY A 264 11.19 -8.67 -0.63
N LYS A 265 10.66 -9.35 -1.65
CA LYS A 265 11.42 -10.36 -2.40
C LYS A 265 12.56 -9.81 -3.26
N HIS A 266 12.59 -8.50 -3.52
CA HIS A 266 13.70 -7.89 -4.24
C HIS A 266 15.00 -7.86 -3.42
N ARG A 267 14.94 -7.93 -2.08
CA ARG A 267 16.14 -8.00 -1.21
C ARG A 267 17.00 -9.23 -1.46
N GLU A 268 16.37 -10.34 -1.85
CA GLU A 268 17.04 -11.63 -2.13
C GLU A 268 17.56 -11.71 -3.58
N THR A 269 17.33 -10.69 -4.41
CA THR A 269 17.61 -10.73 -5.85
C THR A 269 19.07 -10.41 -6.15
N LYS A 270 19.69 -11.21 -7.01
CA LYS A 270 21.06 -10.95 -7.50
C LYS A 270 21.10 -9.69 -8.36
N CYS A 271 22.14 -8.87 -8.22
CA CYS A 271 22.32 -7.60 -8.96
C CYS A 271 22.14 -7.76 -10.48
N VAL A 272 22.69 -8.83 -11.07
CA VAL A 272 22.61 -9.11 -12.53
C VAL A 272 21.21 -9.38 -13.06
N SER A 273 20.24 -9.64 -12.17
CA SER A 273 18.84 -9.81 -12.57
C SER A 273 18.24 -8.48 -13.01
N CYS A 274 18.69 -7.38 -12.40
CA CYS A 274 18.27 -6.01 -12.70
C CYS A 274 19.29 -5.31 -13.63
N HIS A 275 20.58 -5.41 -13.32
CA HIS A 275 21.66 -4.75 -14.04
C HIS A 275 22.31 -5.69 -15.05
N LYS A 276 21.81 -5.68 -16.28
CA LYS A 276 22.23 -6.62 -17.34
C LYS A 276 23.36 -6.08 -18.22
N GLY A 277 23.57 -4.78 -18.23
CA GLY A 277 24.68 -4.13 -18.92
C GLY A 277 25.50 -3.27 -17.98
N ASN A 278 26.09 -2.21 -18.53
CA ASN A 278 27.02 -1.37 -17.78
C ASN A 278 26.27 -0.51 -16.76
N LEU A 279 26.52 -0.75 -15.47
CA LEU A 279 25.88 -0.06 -14.35
C LEU A 279 25.88 1.47 -14.45
N TYR A 280 26.96 2.07 -14.95
CA TYR A 280 27.10 3.52 -15.02
C TYR A 280 26.49 4.15 -16.28
N LYS A 281 26.05 3.32 -17.24
CA LYS A 281 25.40 3.78 -18.49
C LYS A 281 23.91 3.45 -18.51
N GLU A 282 23.49 2.37 -17.87
CA GLU A 282 22.10 1.93 -17.87
C GLU A 282 21.23 2.78 -16.92
N LYS A 283 20.18 3.38 -17.48
CA LYS A 283 19.12 4.05 -16.70
C LYS A 283 17.92 3.11 -16.56
N LEU A 284 17.90 2.34 -15.49
CA LEU A 284 16.78 1.46 -15.17
C LEU A 284 15.55 2.27 -14.73
N LYS A 285 14.39 1.86 -15.25
CA LYS A 285 13.11 2.38 -14.78
C LYS A 285 12.73 1.67 -13.48
N THR A 286 12.16 2.41 -12.53
CA THR A 286 11.85 1.91 -11.18
C THR A 286 10.39 1.49 -10.98
N ASN A 287 9.53 1.71 -11.99
CA ASN A 287 8.13 1.27 -11.91
C ASN A 287 8.04 -0.24 -12.12
N CYS A 288 7.16 -0.90 -11.35
CA CYS A 288 6.99 -2.35 -11.35
C CYS A 288 6.78 -2.91 -12.77
N PHE A 289 5.92 -2.26 -13.56
CA PHE A 289 5.57 -2.70 -14.91
C PHE A 289 6.76 -2.77 -15.86
N SER A 290 7.75 -1.88 -15.72
CA SER A 290 8.93 -1.89 -16.60
C SER A 290 9.76 -3.17 -16.50
N CYS A 291 9.77 -3.82 -15.32
CA CYS A 291 10.43 -5.09 -15.09
C CYS A 291 9.46 -6.27 -15.25
N HIS A 292 8.24 -6.13 -14.74
CA HIS A 292 7.23 -7.20 -14.64
C HIS A 292 6.20 -7.20 -15.78
N LYS A 293 6.45 -6.52 -16.90
CA LYS A 293 5.54 -6.48 -18.05
C LYS A 293 5.13 -7.87 -18.52
N LYS A 294 6.05 -8.84 -18.48
CA LYS A 294 5.79 -10.23 -18.89
C LYS A 294 5.05 -11.05 -17.83
N ASP A 295 5.12 -10.62 -16.57
CA ASP A 295 4.48 -11.30 -15.43
C ASP A 295 3.03 -10.81 -15.22
N ASP A 296 2.64 -9.72 -15.88
CA ASP A 296 1.31 -9.14 -15.74
C ASP A 296 0.22 -10.05 -16.33
N LYS A 297 -0.48 -10.74 -15.43
CA LYS A 297 -1.64 -11.59 -15.75
C LYS A 297 -2.85 -10.79 -16.25
N HIS A 298 -2.90 -9.48 -16.03
CA HIS A 298 -4.00 -8.63 -16.45
C HIS A 298 -3.86 -8.15 -17.89
N LYS A 299 -2.72 -8.40 -18.55
CA LYS A 299 -2.44 -7.99 -19.93
C LYS A 299 -2.63 -6.48 -20.15
N GLY A 300 -2.24 -5.67 -19.18
CA GLY A 300 -2.31 -4.21 -19.21
C GLY A 300 -3.68 -3.60 -18.91
N LYS A 301 -4.73 -4.41 -18.67
CA LYS A 301 -6.09 -3.91 -18.44
C LYS A 301 -6.26 -3.03 -17.20
N PHE A 302 -5.41 -3.23 -16.19
CA PHE A 302 -5.44 -2.47 -14.93
C PHE A 302 -4.33 -1.42 -14.83
N GLY A 303 -3.77 -1.01 -15.98
CA GLY A 303 -2.70 -0.02 -16.04
C GLY A 303 -1.35 -0.53 -15.54
N THR A 304 -0.42 0.40 -15.29
CA THR A 304 0.99 0.10 -14.97
C THR A 304 1.39 0.38 -13.53
N LYS A 305 0.48 0.96 -12.73
CA LYS A 305 0.69 1.27 -11.30
C LYS A 305 0.34 0.05 -10.44
N CYS A 306 1.11 -1.02 -10.59
CA CYS A 306 0.88 -2.30 -9.92
C CYS A 306 0.83 -2.15 -8.39
N GLU A 307 1.63 -1.24 -7.84
CA GLU A 307 1.76 -0.89 -6.43
C GLU A 307 0.49 -0.29 -5.81
N SER A 308 -0.49 0.11 -6.64
CA SER A 308 -1.81 0.54 -6.15
C SER A 308 -2.63 -0.64 -5.60
N CYS A 309 -2.30 -1.87 -6.01
CA CYS A 309 -3.03 -3.07 -5.64
C CYS A 309 -2.16 -4.20 -5.08
N HIS A 310 -0.94 -4.34 -5.57
CA HIS A 310 -0.03 -5.42 -5.22
C HIS A 310 1.12 -4.89 -4.37
N VAL A 311 1.79 -5.83 -3.70
CA VAL A 311 2.94 -5.58 -2.83
C VAL A 311 4.11 -6.44 -3.25
N GLU A 312 5.31 -5.90 -3.05
CA GLU A 312 6.58 -6.51 -3.45
C GLU A 312 6.97 -7.78 -2.68
N ARG A 313 6.22 -8.10 -1.61
CA ARG A 313 6.34 -9.37 -0.88
C ARG A 313 5.68 -10.53 -1.62
N SER A 314 4.57 -10.29 -2.32
CA SER A 314 3.81 -11.33 -3.01
C SER A 314 2.75 -10.75 -3.96
N TRP A 315 2.75 -11.20 -5.22
CA TRP A 315 1.68 -10.89 -6.18
C TRP A 315 0.30 -11.44 -5.79
N LYS A 316 0.26 -12.48 -4.95
CA LYS A 316 -1.00 -13.07 -4.47
C LYS A 316 -1.64 -12.24 -3.37
N GLU A 317 -0.84 -11.41 -2.70
CA GLU A 317 -1.33 -10.55 -1.64
C GLU A 317 -1.78 -9.22 -2.24
N ILE A 318 -3.05 -8.90 -2.03
CA ILE A 318 -3.71 -7.73 -2.59
C ILE A 318 -4.25 -6.91 -1.42
N PRO A 319 -3.48 -5.97 -0.85
CA PRO A 319 -3.96 -5.10 0.23
C PRO A 319 -4.95 -4.03 -0.24
N PHE A 320 -5.30 -3.99 -1.53
CA PHE A 320 -6.30 -3.07 -2.04
C PHE A 320 -7.67 -3.31 -1.40
N ASP A 321 -8.15 -2.30 -0.70
CA ASP A 321 -9.48 -2.26 -0.12
C ASP A 321 -10.41 -1.47 -1.05
N HIS A 322 -11.30 -2.18 -1.75
CA HIS A 322 -12.22 -1.58 -2.71
C HIS A 322 -13.21 -0.62 -2.03
N ASP A 323 -13.70 -0.94 -0.83
CA ASP A 323 -14.75 -0.19 -0.13
C ASP A 323 -14.20 1.15 0.36
N ARG A 324 -12.94 1.18 0.79
CA ARG A 324 -12.29 2.41 1.28
C ARG A 324 -11.71 3.27 0.18
N LYS A 325 -11.34 2.69 -0.97
CA LYS A 325 -10.63 3.38 -2.06
C LYS A 325 -11.53 3.81 -3.21
N THR A 326 -12.79 3.35 -3.26
CA THR A 326 -13.71 3.65 -4.36
C THR A 326 -15.04 4.22 -3.84
N LYS A 327 -15.85 4.76 -4.76
CA LYS A 327 -17.20 5.25 -4.45
C LYS A 327 -18.26 4.14 -4.44
N PHE A 328 -17.89 2.93 -4.83
CA PHE A 328 -18.81 1.80 -4.94
C PHE A 328 -18.41 0.70 -3.95
N PRO A 329 -18.99 0.69 -2.73
CA PRO A 329 -18.69 -0.35 -1.76
C PRO A 329 -19.25 -1.69 -2.25
N LEU A 330 -18.43 -2.74 -2.16
CA LEU A 330 -18.84 -4.10 -2.43
C LEU A 330 -19.57 -4.62 -1.19
N LEU A 331 -20.90 -4.69 -1.28
CA LEU A 331 -21.76 -5.12 -0.19
C LEU A 331 -22.32 -6.54 -0.46
N GLY A 332 -22.66 -7.26 0.61
CA GLY A 332 -23.21 -8.62 0.56
C GLY A 332 -22.40 -9.56 -0.33
N LYS A 333 -23.06 -10.18 -1.33
CA LYS A 333 -22.43 -11.15 -2.24
C LYS A 333 -21.40 -10.55 -3.19
N HIS A 334 -21.35 -9.23 -3.34
CA HIS A 334 -20.36 -8.58 -4.20
C HIS A 334 -18.94 -8.58 -3.60
N LYS A 335 -18.79 -8.80 -2.28
CA LYS A 335 -17.48 -8.84 -1.61
C LYS A 335 -16.56 -9.94 -2.15
N ASP A 336 -17.15 -11.05 -2.59
CA ASP A 336 -16.42 -12.23 -3.08
C ASP A 336 -16.18 -12.21 -4.60
N VAL A 337 -16.63 -11.15 -5.29
CA VAL A 337 -16.57 -11.05 -6.75
C VAL A 337 -15.16 -10.65 -7.20
N LYS A 338 -14.65 -11.34 -8.23
CA LYS A 338 -13.37 -11.00 -8.87
C LYS A 338 -13.49 -9.68 -9.63
N CYS A 339 -12.44 -8.87 -9.60
CA CYS A 339 -12.42 -7.55 -10.24
C CYS A 339 -12.83 -7.57 -11.72
N ASN A 340 -12.43 -8.61 -12.47
CA ASN A 340 -12.71 -8.75 -13.90
C ASN A 340 -14.18 -9.07 -14.24
N ALA A 341 -15.00 -9.43 -13.25
CA ALA A 341 -16.44 -9.58 -13.45
C ALA A 341 -17.09 -8.22 -13.75
N CYS A 342 -16.61 -7.16 -13.08
CA CYS A 342 -17.04 -5.79 -13.29
C CYS A 342 -16.13 -5.08 -14.32
N HIS A 343 -14.83 -5.06 -14.09
CA HIS A 343 -13.83 -4.36 -14.91
C HIS A 343 -13.36 -5.19 -16.10
N LYS A 344 -14.15 -5.18 -17.18
CA LYS A 344 -13.89 -6.00 -18.39
C LYS A 344 -12.90 -5.35 -19.37
N GLY A 345 -12.87 -4.02 -19.43
CA GLY A 345 -11.97 -3.24 -20.28
C GLY A 345 -10.85 -2.55 -19.49
N ASP A 346 -10.58 -1.28 -19.79
CA ASP A 346 -9.51 -0.50 -19.19
C ASP A 346 -10.02 0.20 -17.92
N LEU A 347 -9.45 -0.15 -16.77
CA LEU A 347 -9.90 0.32 -15.46
C LEU A 347 -9.99 1.85 -15.34
N TYR A 348 -9.09 2.58 -15.99
CA TYR A 348 -8.99 4.03 -15.84
C TYR A 348 -9.70 4.82 -16.94
N LYS A 349 -10.09 4.17 -18.04
CA LYS A 349 -10.83 4.80 -19.15
C LYS A 349 -12.32 4.48 -19.09
N ASP A 350 -12.67 3.27 -18.65
CA ASP A 350 -14.05 2.82 -18.66
C ASP A 350 -14.84 3.47 -17.52
N LYS A 351 -15.92 4.18 -17.88
CA LYS A 351 -16.87 4.73 -16.91
C LYS A 351 -17.98 3.72 -16.65
N LEU A 352 -17.76 2.81 -15.72
CA LEU A 352 -18.78 1.85 -15.30
C LEU A 352 -19.94 2.58 -14.61
N LYS A 353 -21.16 2.21 -14.99
CA LYS A 353 -22.36 2.62 -14.28
C LYS A 353 -22.51 1.78 -13.01
N MET A 354 -22.87 2.44 -11.91
CA MET A 354 -22.93 1.86 -10.57
C MET A 354 -24.36 1.46 -10.16
N ASP A 355 -25.35 1.58 -11.05
CA ASP A 355 -26.72 1.12 -10.78
C ASP A 355 -26.83 -0.39 -11.00
N CYS A 356 -27.68 -1.04 -10.19
CA CYS A 356 -27.89 -2.49 -10.22
C CYS A 356 -28.30 -2.96 -11.63
N PHE A 357 -29.21 -2.23 -12.28
CA PHE A 357 -29.77 -2.60 -13.57
C PHE A 357 -28.71 -2.63 -14.68
N SER A 358 -27.77 -1.69 -14.71
CA SER A 358 -26.70 -1.67 -15.72
C SER A 358 -25.85 -2.94 -15.72
N CYS A 359 -25.68 -3.58 -14.56
CA CYS A 359 -24.96 -4.85 -14.42
C CYS A 359 -25.89 -6.07 -14.56
N HIS A 360 -27.08 -6.03 -13.95
CA HIS A 360 -28.01 -7.15 -13.81
C HIS A 360 -29.19 -7.12 -14.78
N LYS A 361 -29.14 -6.32 -15.85
CA LYS A 361 -30.20 -6.25 -16.87
C LYS A 361 -30.61 -7.62 -17.42
N LYS A 362 -29.65 -8.54 -17.55
CA LYS A 362 -29.90 -9.91 -18.05
C LYS A 362 -30.50 -10.84 -16.99
N ASP A 363 -30.33 -10.50 -15.71
CA ASP A 363 -30.83 -11.28 -14.58
C ASP A 363 -32.25 -10.85 -14.16
N ASP A 364 -32.74 -9.73 -14.70
CA ASP A 364 -34.06 -9.18 -14.37
C ASP A 364 -35.20 -10.09 -14.84
N LYS A 365 -35.85 -10.74 -13.87
CA LYS A 365 -37.01 -11.60 -14.09
C LYS A 365 -38.29 -10.82 -14.43
N HIS A 366 -38.32 -9.52 -14.15
CA HIS A 366 -39.48 -8.67 -14.39
C HIS A 366 -39.51 -8.12 -15.83
N LYS A 367 -38.46 -8.35 -16.62
CA LYS A 367 -38.35 -7.90 -18.02
C LYS A 367 -38.58 -6.37 -18.16
N GLY A 368 -38.17 -5.60 -17.17
CA GLY A 368 -38.30 -4.14 -17.15
C GLY A 368 -39.63 -3.59 -16.62
N SER A 369 -40.64 -4.43 -16.34
CA SER A 369 -41.97 -3.97 -15.88
C SER A 369 -41.94 -3.23 -14.53
N PHE A 370 -40.90 -3.45 -13.72
CA PHE A 370 -40.75 -2.86 -12.38
C PHE A 370 -39.70 -1.74 -12.36
N GLY A 371 -39.25 -1.28 -13.54
CA GLY A 371 -38.24 -0.23 -13.68
C GLY A 371 -36.81 -0.62 -13.24
N PRO A 372 -35.85 0.30 -13.34
CA PRO A 372 -34.43 0.00 -13.12
C PRO A 372 -33.94 0.11 -11.67
N LYS A 373 -34.77 0.65 -10.75
CA LYS A 373 -34.40 0.89 -9.34
C LYS A 373 -34.61 -0.36 -8.48
N CYS A 374 -33.87 -1.42 -8.81
CA CYS A 374 -33.99 -2.73 -8.16
C CYS A 374 -33.82 -2.67 -6.64
N GLU A 375 -32.96 -1.76 -6.15
CA GLU A 375 -32.61 -1.55 -4.74
C GLU A 375 -33.79 -1.07 -3.87
N THR A 376 -34.90 -0.66 -4.48
CA THR A 376 -36.13 -0.33 -3.75
C THR A 376 -36.83 -1.56 -3.18
N CYS A 377 -36.56 -2.74 -3.76
CA CYS A 377 -37.20 -4.00 -3.38
C CYS A 377 -36.20 -5.10 -3.03
N HIS A 378 -35.07 -5.16 -3.73
CA HIS A 378 -34.06 -6.19 -3.58
C HIS A 378 -32.82 -5.64 -2.89
N ILE A 379 -32.09 -6.53 -2.22
CA ILE A 379 -30.81 -6.20 -1.59
C ILE A 379 -29.69 -7.06 -2.15
N GLU A 380 -28.47 -6.56 -2.01
CA GLU A 380 -27.26 -7.18 -2.54
C GLU A 380 -26.88 -8.50 -1.84
N LYS A 381 -27.55 -8.84 -0.73
CA LYS A 381 -27.40 -10.12 -0.04
C LYS A 381 -28.10 -11.25 -0.78
N SER A 382 -29.29 -10.99 -1.33
CA SER A 382 -30.13 -12.01 -1.97
C SER A 382 -31.25 -11.38 -2.81
N TRP A 383 -31.34 -11.77 -4.08
CA TRP A 383 -32.47 -11.44 -4.96
C TRP A 383 -33.80 -12.07 -4.52
N LYS A 384 -33.76 -13.12 -3.70
CA LYS A 384 -34.98 -13.78 -3.18
C LYS A 384 -35.56 -13.04 -1.97
N GLU A 385 -34.74 -12.27 -1.28
CA GLU A 385 -35.18 -11.49 -0.13
C GLU A 385 -35.73 -10.16 -0.65
N ILE A 386 -37.00 -9.89 -0.33
CA ILE A 386 -37.69 -8.66 -0.72
C ILE A 386 -37.82 -7.81 0.54
N VAL A 387 -37.21 -6.64 0.54
CA VAL A 387 -37.24 -5.69 1.67
C VAL A 387 -38.33 -4.63 1.53
N PHE A 388 -39.03 -4.62 0.40
CA PHE A 388 -40.13 -3.70 0.17
C PHE A 388 -41.33 -4.04 1.06
N ASP A 389 -41.71 -3.10 1.91
CA ASP A 389 -42.90 -3.18 2.76
C ASP A 389 -44.04 -2.41 2.08
N HIS A 390 -45.01 -3.14 1.51
CA HIS A 390 -46.11 -2.56 0.75
C HIS A 390 -46.99 -1.63 1.60
N ASP A 391 -47.27 -2.01 2.84
CA ASP A 391 -48.18 -1.27 3.74
C ASP A 391 -47.56 0.06 4.17
N LYS A 392 -46.24 0.10 4.35
CA LYS A 392 -45.54 1.34 4.72
C LYS A 392 -45.25 2.25 3.52
N LYS A 393 -45.12 1.69 2.33
CA LYS A 393 -44.66 2.42 1.14
C LYS A 393 -45.80 2.84 0.20
N THR A 394 -47.00 2.31 0.39
CA THR A 394 -48.16 2.62 -0.46
C THR A 394 -49.36 3.07 0.39
N LYS A 395 -50.38 3.63 -0.27
CA LYS A 395 -51.63 4.02 0.39
C LYS A 395 -52.64 2.86 0.51
N TYR A 396 -52.32 1.71 -0.06
CA TYR A 396 -53.21 0.55 -0.10
C TYR A 396 -52.59 -0.58 0.73
N PRO A 397 -52.96 -0.73 2.01
CA PRO A 397 -52.44 -1.81 2.83
C PRO A 397 -52.96 -3.15 2.29
N LEU A 398 -52.07 -4.13 2.18
CA LEU A 398 -52.46 -5.49 1.85
C LEU A 398 -52.98 -6.14 3.13
N LEU A 399 -54.24 -6.56 3.13
CA LEU A 399 -54.89 -7.18 4.28
C LEU A 399 -55.30 -8.62 3.96
N GLY A 400 -55.48 -9.43 5.01
CA GLY A 400 -55.86 -10.84 4.88
C GLY A 400 -54.96 -11.61 3.90
N LYS A 401 -55.59 -12.33 2.96
CA LYS A 401 -54.89 -13.15 1.96
C LYS A 401 -54.11 -12.35 0.91
N HIS A 402 -54.36 -11.05 0.79
CA HIS A 402 -53.60 -10.21 -0.14
C HIS A 402 -52.15 -10.01 0.31
N ARG A 403 -51.84 -10.15 1.61
CA ARG A 403 -50.47 -10.08 2.15
C ARG A 403 -49.54 -11.15 1.55
N ASP A 404 -50.09 -12.33 1.27
CA ASP A 404 -49.34 -13.47 0.74
C ASP A 404 -49.27 -13.47 -0.80
N THR A 405 -49.91 -12.49 -1.45
CA THR A 405 -50.05 -12.45 -2.90
C THR A 405 -48.80 -11.86 -3.56
N LYS A 406 -48.35 -12.49 -4.66
CA LYS A 406 -47.23 -11.98 -5.45
C LYS A 406 -47.60 -10.65 -6.12
N CYS A 407 -46.64 -9.71 -6.18
CA CYS A 407 -46.85 -8.38 -6.76
C CYS A 407 -47.43 -8.45 -8.20
N VAL A 408 -46.95 -9.38 -9.03
CA VAL A 408 -47.37 -9.54 -10.43
C VAL A 408 -48.82 -9.99 -10.61
N SER A 409 -49.46 -10.50 -9.55
CA SER A 409 -50.90 -10.83 -9.59
C SER A 409 -51.74 -9.57 -9.71
N CYS A 410 -51.31 -8.48 -9.07
CA CYS A 410 -51.94 -7.17 -9.12
C CYS A 410 -51.30 -6.33 -10.23
N HIS A 411 -49.98 -6.15 -10.19
CA HIS A 411 -49.22 -5.32 -11.13
C HIS A 411 -48.82 -6.10 -12.39
N LYS A 412 -49.73 -6.17 -13.35
CA LYS A 412 -49.55 -6.90 -14.62
C LYS A 412 -48.84 -6.08 -15.70
N GLY A 413 -48.86 -4.75 -15.61
CA GLY A 413 -48.24 -3.83 -16.56
C GLY A 413 -46.97 -3.19 -16.02
N ASP A 414 -46.82 -1.89 -16.27
CA ASP A 414 -45.69 -1.10 -15.79
C ASP A 414 -46.05 -0.51 -14.43
N LEU A 415 -45.31 -0.91 -13.39
CA LEU A 415 -45.59 -0.56 -12.00
C LEU A 415 -45.80 0.95 -11.79
N TYR A 416 -45.08 1.79 -12.54
CA TYR A 416 -45.11 3.25 -12.36
C TYR A 416 -46.11 3.96 -13.28
N LYS A 417 -46.73 3.25 -14.21
CA LYS A 417 -47.78 3.79 -15.10
C LYS A 417 -49.16 3.24 -14.77
N ASP A 418 -49.23 2.03 -14.24
CA ASP A 418 -50.49 1.37 -13.93
C ASP A 418 -51.22 2.11 -12.80
N LYS A 419 -52.44 2.58 -13.09
CA LYS A 419 -53.35 3.17 -12.10
C LYS A 419 -54.38 2.13 -11.68
N LEU A 420 -53.97 1.21 -10.80
CA LEU A 420 -54.88 0.19 -10.29
C LEU A 420 -55.97 0.85 -9.44
N LYS A 421 -57.20 0.39 -9.64
CA LYS A 421 -58.31 0.69 -8.74
C LYS A 421 -58.19 -0.18 -7.48
N THR A 422 -58.58 0.37 -6.34
CA THR A 422 -58.43 -0.26 -5.02
C THR A 422 -59.74 -0.85 -4.48
N ASP A 423 -60.87 -0.67 -5.18
CA ASP A 423 -62.14 -1.27 -4.79
C ASP A 423 -62.16 -2.78 -5.11
N CYS A 424 -62.73 -3.57 -4.19
CA CYS A 424 -62.78 -5.03 -4.31
C CYS A 424 -63.36 -5.48 -5.65
N PHE A 425 -64.46 -4.84 -6.08
CA PHE A 425 -65.17 -5.19 -7.30
C PHE A 425 -64.30 -5.03 -8.56
N SER A 426 -63.50 -3.96 -8.68
CA SER A 426 -62.62 -3.76 -9.85
C SER A 426 -61.62 -4.91 -10.06
N CYS A 427 -61.29 -5.66 -9.01
CA CYS A 427 -60.41 -6.83 -9.10
C CYS A 427 -61.18 -8.16 -9.14
N HIS A 428 -62.30 -8.24 -8.43
CA HIS A 428 -63.08 -9.47 -8.19
C HIS A 428 -64.43 -9.51 -8.90
N GLU A 429 -64.66 -8.68 -9.92
CA GLU A 429 -65.89 -8.65 -10.72
C GLU A 429 -66.28 -10.04 -11.23
N LYS A 430 -65.31 -10.84 -11.67
CA LYS A 430 -65.53 -12.20 -12.17
C LYS A 430 -65.82 -13.23 -11.07
N ASP A 431 -65.49 -12.89 -9.83
CA ASP A 431 -65.69 -13.76 -8.68
C ASP A 431 -67.06 -13.55 -8.02
N ASP A 432 -67.76 -12.46 -8.37
CA ASP A 432 -69.06 -12.11 -7.79
C ASP A 432 -70.13 -13.17 -8.09
N LYS A 433 -70.60 -13.85 -7.05
CA LYS A 433 -71.68 -14.84 -7.12
C LYS A 433 -73.07 -14.21 -7.13
N HIS A 434 -73.18 -12.94 -6.77
CA HIS A 434 -74.44 -12.21 -6.67
C HIS A 434 -74.84 -11.56 -8.00
N LYS A 435 -73.99 -11.66 -9.03
CA LYS A 435 -74.25 -11.12 -10.38
C LYS A 435 -74.57 -9.61 -10.38
N GLY A 436 -73.98 -8.85 -9.46
CA GLY A 436 -74.17 -7.42 -9.30
C GLY A 436 -75.42 -7.00 -8.50
N GLU A 437 -76.22 -7.94 -8.00
CA GLU A 437 -77.49 -7.64 -7.32
C GLU A 437 -77.34 -7.04 -5.92
N GLU A 438 -76.22 -7.33 -5.24
CA GLU A 438 -75.94 -6.86 -3.87
C GLU A 438 -75.00 -5.63 -3.83
N GLY A 439 -74.78 -5.01 -4.99
CA GLY A 439 -73.90 -3.84 -5.13
C GLY A 439 -72.41 -4.17 -5.16
N ARG A 440 -71.57 -3.12 -5.08
CA ARG A 440 -70.11 -3.22 -5.30
C ARG A 440 -69.24 -3.14 -4.05
N LYS A 441 -69.84 -2.83 -2.89
CA LYS A 441 -69.13 -2.73 -1.60
C LYS A 441 -69.08 -4.10 -0.94
N CYS A 442 -68.30 -5.01 -1.52
CA CYS A 442 -68.20 -6.39 -1.05
C CYS A 442 -67.83 -6.49 0.44
N GLU A 443 -67.04 -5.53 0.93
CA GLU A 443 -66.58 -5.40 2.31
C GLU A 443 -67.70 -5.10 3.32
N SER A 444 -68.93 -4.77 2.87
CA SER A 444 -70.06 -4.65 3.80
C SER A 444 -70.56 -6.00 4.31
N CYS A 445 -70.20 -7.09 3.63
CA CYS A 445 -70.64 -8.45 3.96
C CYS A 445 -69.48 -9.44 4.04
N HIS A 446 -68.45 -9.28 3.22
CA HIS A 446 -67.32 -10.21 3.12
C HIS A 446 -66.06 -9.63 3.77
N HIS A 447 -65.26 -10.51 4.36
CA HIS A 447 -63.93 -10.15 4.87
C HIS A 447 -62.83 -10.57 3.90
N GLU A 448 -61.78 -9.76 3.81
CA GLU A 448 -60.61 -9.96 2.93
C GLU A 448 -59.69 -11.13 3.34
N ASP A 449 -59.92 -11.72 4.52
CA ASP A 449 -59.28 -12.96 4.97
C ASP A 449 -59.93 -14.21 4.34
N SER A 450 -61.24 -14.15 4.06
CA SER A 450 -62.02 -15.27 3.53
C SER A 450 -63.39 -14.83 2.99
N TRP A 451 -63.63 -15.08 1.70
CA TRP A 451 -64.96 -14.91 1.09
C TRP A 451 -66.07 -15.77 1.73
N LYS A 452 -65.71 -16.84 2.45
CA LYS A 452 -66.67 -17.69 3.17
C LYS A 452 -67.13 -17.08 4.49
N ARG A 453 -66.36 -16.13 5.03
CA ARG A 453 -66.74 -15.41 6.23
C ARG A 453 -67.66 -14.27 5.80
N VAL A 454 -68.94 -14.42 6.14
CA VAL A 454 -69.98 -13.45 5.83
C VAL A 454 -70.54 -12.92 7.14
N GLU A 455 -70.49 -11.61 7.31
CA GLU A 455 -71.04 -10.92 8.48
C GLU A 455 -71.91 -9.78 7.97
N PHE A 456 -73.18 -9.78 8.36
CA PHE A 456 -74.12 -8.70 8.02
C PHE A 456 -74.98 -8.37 9.23
N ASP A 457 -75.15 -7.08 9.49
CA ASP A 457 -75.96 -6.61 10.61
C ASP A 457 -77.41 -6.38 10.17
N HIS A 458 -78.34 -7.25 10.58
CA HIS A 458 -79.75 -7.06 10.26
C HIS A 458 -80.39 -5.82 10.91
N ARG A 459 -79.75 -5.18 11.89
CA ARG A 459 -80.25 -3.95 12.52
C ARG A 459 -80.27 -2.75 11.56
N ILE A 460 -79.41 -2.77 10.55
CA ILE A 460 -79.39 -1.74 9.50
C ILE A 460 -80.34 -2.06 8.34
N SER A 461 -81.00 -3.22 8.37
CA SER A 461 -81.95 -3.64 7.34
C SER A 461 -83.39 -3.27 7.71
N ARG A 462 -84.30 -3.31 6.72
CA ARG A 462 -85.73 -3.09 6.94
C ARG A 462 -86.40 -4.22 7.72
N PHE A 463 -85.76 -5.38 7.83
CA PHE A 463 -86.27 -6.55 8.54
C PHE A 463 -85.31 -6.92 9.68
N GLN A 464 -85.52 -6.29 10.83
CA GLN A 464 -84.69 -6.53 12.01
C GLN A 464 -85.03 -7.89 12.61
N LEU A 465 -84.02 -8.75 12.75
CA LEU A 465 -84.18 -10.05 13.40
C LEU A 465 -84.36 -9.86 14.91
N THR A 466 -85.55 -10.14 15.41
CA THR A 466 -85.90 -10.03 16.84
C THR A 466 -86.20 -11.41 17.45
N GLY A 467 -86.02 -11.51 18.76
CA GLY A 467 -86.28 -12.75 19.50
C GLY A 467 -85.46 -13.93 18.97
N LYS A 468 -86.11 -15.08 18.75
CA LYS A 468 -85.43 -16.30 18.30
C LYS A 468 -84.89 -16.22 16.87
N HIS A 469 -85.37 -15.29 16.05
CA HIS A 469 -84.91 -15.10 14.67
C HIS A 469 -83.47 -14.57 14.59
N ALA A 470 -82.98 -13.89 15.64
CA ALA A 470 -81.61 -13.38 15.69
C ALA A 470 -80.53 -14.48 15.68
N LEU A 471 -80.90 -15.74 15.97
CA LEU A 471 -79.98 -16.88 16.02
C LEU A 471 -80.11 -17.81 14.81
N VAL A 472 -80.93 -17.44 13.82
CA VAL A 472 -81.21 -18.27 12.65
C VAL A 472 -80.12 -18.07 11.58
N GLU A 473 -79.63 -19.18 11.01
CA GLU A 473 -78.66 -19.13 9.91
C GLU A 473 -79.25 -18.43 8.67
N CYS A 474 -78.46 -17.57 7.99
CA CYS A 474 -78.89 -16.77 6.85
C CYS A 474 -79.60 -17.59 5.75
N LYS A 475 -79.07 -18.78 5.41
CA LYS A 475 -79.61 -19.66 4.35
C LYS A 475 -81.04 -20.14 4.59
N LYS A 476 -81.55 -20.05 5.82
CA LYS A 476 -82.94 -20.42 6.15
C LYS A 476 -83.93 -19.33 5.75
N CYS A 477 -83.47 -18.08 5.61
CA CYS A 477 -84.26 -16.95 5.15
C CYS A 477 -83.92 -16.57 3.70
N HIS A 478 -82.64 -16.56 3.37
CA HIS A 478 -82.11 -16.26 2.03
C HIS A 478 -81.86 -17.57 1.27
N LEU A 479 -82.90 -18.04 0.59
CA LEU A 479 -82.87 -19.31 -0.17
C LEU A 479 -82.04 -19.22 -1.46
N THR A 480 -81.86 -18.00 -1.98
CA THR A 480 -81.02 -17.69 -3.12
C THR A 480 -79.91 -16.74 -2.69
N VAL A 481 -78.88 -16.59 -3.53
CA VAL A 481 -77.82 -15.59 -3.35
C VAL A 481 -78.30 -14.16 -3.68
N VAL A 482 -79.57 -13.99 -4.06
CA VAL A 482 -80.17 -12.70 -4.35
C VAL A 482 -81.03 -12.35 -3.14
N PHE A 483 -80.42 -11.74 -2.13
CA PHE A 483 -80.99 -11.62 -0.79
C PHE A 483 -82.26 -10.77 -0.76
N LYS A 484 -82.40 -9.83 -1.70
CA LYS A 484 -83.62 -9.02 -1.90
C LYS A 484 -84.89 -9.83 -2.22
N GLU A 485 -84.78 -11.10 -2.61
CA GLU A 485 -85.94 -11.94 -2.91
C GLU A 485 -86.63 -12.49 -1.67
N ALA A 486 -85.94 -12.50 -0.51
CA ALA A 486 -86.47 -13.03 0.73
C ALA A 486 -87.72 -12.24 1.17
N LYS A 487 -88.81 -12.97 1.43
CA LYS A 487 -90.04 -12.39 1.96
C LYS A 487 -89.89 -12.14 3.47
N SER A 488 -90.54 -11.08 3.95
CA SER A 488 -90.43 -10.62 5.33
C SER A 488 -91.70 -10.84 6.15
N ASP A 489 -92.79 -11.31 5.55
CA ASP A 489 -94.01 -11.62 6.29
C ASP A 489 -93.89 -12.99 6.99
N CYS A 490 -94.51 -13.11 8.17
CA CYS A 490 -94.47 -14.30 9.01
C CYS A 490 -94.91 -15.55 8.23
N TRP A 491 -95.97 -15.43 7.45
CA TRP A 491 -96.61 -16.53 6.75
C TRP A 491 -95.74 -17.13 5.64
N SER A 492 -95.06 -16.31 4.83
CA SER A 492 -94.18 -16.79 3.74
C SER A 492 -93.10 -17.75 4.21
N CYS A 493 -92.66 -17.65 5.47
CA CYS A 493 -91.69 -18.57 6.08
C CYS A 493 -92.34 -19.67 6.91
N HIS A 494 -93.51 -19.40 7.49
CA HIS A 494 -94.20 -20.28 8.44
C HIS A 494 -95.50 -20.91 7.93
N GLU A 495 -95.72 -20.96 6.62
CA GLU A 495 -96.94 -21.52 6.02
C GLU A 495 -97.24 -22.94 6.51
N LYS A 496 -96.22 -23.79 6.60
CA LYS A 496 -96.36 -25.19 7.05
C LYS A 496 -96.58 -25.33 8.55
N GLN A 497 -96.28 -24.28 9.32
CA GLN A 497 -96.39 -24.23 10.78
C GLN A 497 -97.70 -23.55 11.22
N ASP A 498 -98.45 -22.96 10.29
CA ASP A 498 -99.74 -22.34 10.59
C ASP A 498 -100.81 -23.39 10.89
N VAL A 499 -101.03 -23.64 12.18
CA VAL A 499 -102.08 -24.54 12.68
C VAL A 499 -103.50 -24.00 12.42
N HIS A 500 -103.65 -22.70 12.16
CA HIS A 500 -104.94 -22.06 11.88
C HIS A 500 -105.36 -22.19 10.41
N LYS A 501 -104.49 -22.72 9.54
CA LYS A 501 -104.79 -22.92 8.12
C LYS A 501 -105.34 -21.65 7.45
N ARG A 502 -104.77 -20.49 7.80
CA ARG A 502 -105.12 -19.14 7.31
C ARG A 502 -106.50 -18.62 7.70
N THR A 503 -107.23 -19.27 8.61
CA THR A 503 -108.54 -18.73 9.05
C THR A 503 -108.40 -17.44 9.87
N LEU A 504 -107.23 -17.19 10.46
CA LEU A 504 -106.90 -15.97 11.18
C LEU A 504 -106.04 -14.97 10.37
N GLY A 505 -105.89 -15.19 9.05
CA GLY A 505 -105.09 -14.33 8.17
C GLY A 505 -103.58 -14.55 8.30
N THR A 506 -102.80 -13.62 7.77
CA THR A 506 -101.32 -13.72 7.69
C THR A 506 -100.57 -12.79 8.65
N GLY A 507 -101.28 -11.87 9.30
CA GLY A 507 -100.72 -10.92 10.28
C GLY A 507 -100.53 -11.55 11.65
N CYS A 508 -99.69 -12.57 11.74
CA CYS A 508 -99.48 -13.36 12.96
C CYS A 508 -99.02 -12.50 14.14
N GLU A 509 -98.29 -11.41 13.87
CA GLU A 509 -97.80 -10.43 14.84
C GLU A 509 -98.90 -9.69 15.61
N THR A 510 -100.15 -9.78 15.16
CA THR A 510 -101.31 -9.26 15.89
C THR A 510 -101.55 -10.00 17.20
N CYS A 511 -101.13 -11.27 17.26
CA CYS A 511 -101.40 -12.17 18.39
C CYS A 511 -100.11 -12.76 18.94
N HIS A 512 -99.22 -13.21 18.07
CA HIS A 512 -97.96 -13.86 18.43
C HIS A 512 -96.80 -12.85 18.45
N ASN A 513 -95.76 -13.17 19.22
CA ASN A 513 -94.53 -12.39 19.23
C ASN A 513 -93.31 -13.26 18.87
N THR A 514 -92.21 -12.62 18.48
CA THR A 514 -90.98 -13.30 18.01
C THR A 514 -90.08 -13.82 19.14
N ARG A 515 -90.35 -13.43 20.40
CA ARG A 515 -89.60 -13.88 21.58
C ARG A 515 -90.10 -15.24 22.06
N ASP A 516 -91.42 -15.36 22.25
CA ASP A 516 -92.09 -16.63 22.50
C ASP A 516 -93.42 -16.71 21.75
N TRP A 517 -93.49 -17.63 20.79
CA TRP A 517 -94.67 -17.84 19.96
C TRP A 517 -95.89 -18.33 20.74
N LYS A 518 -95.67 -19.05 21.85
CA LYS A 518 -96.76 -19.60 22.68
C LYS A 518 -97.36 -18.55 23.60
N ASP A 519 -96.58 -17.52 23.94
CA ASP A 519 -97.05 -16.37 24.73
C ASP A 519 -97.74 -15.38 23.78
N TRP A 520 -98.96 -15.70 23.37
CA TRP A 520 -99.78 -14.81 22.56
C TRP A 520 -100.55 -13.82 23.47
N ASP A 521 -100.59 -12.54 23.07
CA ASP A 521 -101.20 -11.44 23.84
C ASP A 521 -102.32 -10.81 23.00
N PHE A 522 -103.40 -11.56 22.83
CA PHE A 522 -104.60 -11.08 22.15
C PHE A 522 -105.76 -11.01 23.11
N ASP A 523 -106.37 -9.83 23.17
CA ASP A 523 -107.54 -9.55 23.99
C ASP A 523 -108.73 -9.25 23.08
N HIS A 524 -109.69 -10.16 23.04
CA HIS A 524 -110.88 -10.01 22.20
C HIS A 524 -111.79 -8.87 22.68
N ASP A 525 -111.72 -8.48 23.96
CA ASP A 525 -112.51 -7.36 24.51
C ASP A 525 -112.05 -6.00 23.94
N LYS A 526 -110.87 -5.94 23.29
CA LYS A 526 -110.37 -4.76 22.56
C LYS A 526 -110.84 -4.71 21.10
N THR A 527 -111.64 -5.67 20.65
CA THR A 527 -112.17 -5.71 19.28
C THR A 527 -113.59 -5.15 19.21
N GLY A 528 -114.14 -5.03 17.99
CA GLY A 528 -115.51 -4.55 17.79
C GLY A 528 -116.62 -5.51 18.25
N PHE A 529 -116.27 -6.73 18.70
CA PHE A 529 -117.22 -7.70 19.25
C PHE A 529 -116.67 -8.24 20.57
N LYS A 530 -117.33 -7.92 21.69
CA LYS A 530 -116.88 -8.38 23.01
C LYS A 530 -117.35 -9.81 23.25
N LEU A 531 -116.48 -10.71 23.72
CA LEU A 531 -116.89 -12.07 24.05
C LEU A 531 -117.55 -12.06 25.43
N ASP A 532 -118.88 -12.21 25.46
CA ASP A 532 -119.66 -12.28 26.70
C ASP A 532 -120.45 -13.61 26.81
N GLY A 533 -120.79 -13.98 28.05
CA GLY A 533 -121.51 -15.21 28.34
C GLY A 533 -120.78 -16.46 27.85
N LYS A 534 -121.50 -17.36 27.17
CA LYS A 534 -120.95 -18.62 26.65
C LYS A 534 -119.91 -18.42 25.53
N HIS A 535 -119.85 -17.25 24.89
CA HIS A 535 -118.85 -16.98 23.85
C HIS A 535 -117.42 -16.89 24.41
N ARG A 536 -117.24 -16.62 25.71
CA ARG A 536 -115.91 -16.55 26.36
C ARG A 536 -115.15 -17.88 26.33
N SER A 537 -115.85 -19.00 26.23
CA SER A 537 -115.26 -20.35 26.21
C SER A 537 -115.04 -20.90 24.80
N LEU A 538 -115.41 -20.17 23.74
CA LEU A 538 -115.24 -20.61 22.36
C LEU A 538 -113.79 -20.45 21.91
N LYS A 539 -113.35 -21.35 21.04
CA LYS A 539 -112.07 -21.21 20.34
C LYS A 539 -112.24 -20.22 19.19
N CYS A 540 -111.16 -19.52 18.84
CA CYS A 540 -111.19 -18.54 17.75
C CYS A 540 -111.73 -19.15 16.44
N ILE A 541 -111.40 -20.41 16.14
CA ILE A 541 -111.84 -21.11 14.92
C ILE A 541 -113.33 -21.47 14.89
N ASP A 542 -113.99 -21.47 16.05
CA ASP A 542 -115.43 -21.76 16.12
C ASP A 542 -116.22 -20.60 15.47
N CYS A 543 -115.70 -19.38 15.56
CA CYS A 543 -116.23 -18.19 14.88
C CYS A 543 -115.48 -17.89 13.57
N HIS A 544 -114.15 -18.01 13.56
CA HIS A 544 -113.28 -17.76 12.41
C HIS A 544 -112.92 -19.06 11.70
N ASN A 545 -113.89 -19.61 10.97
CA ASN A 545 -113.78 -20.92 10.32
C ASN A 545 -113.38 -20.86 8.83
N THR A 546 -113.34 -19.67 8.23
CA THR A 546 -113.07 -19.49 6.80
C THR A 546 -111.73 -18.79 6.58
N PRO A 547 -110.86 -19.28 5.67
CA PRO A 547 -109.59 -18.63 5.34
C PRO A 547 -109.76 -17.19 4.86
N VAL A 548 -108.95 -16.28 5.42
CA VAL A 548 -108.90 -14.88 5.00
C VAL A 548 -107.51 -14.53 4.47
N ARG A 549 -107.44 -13.63 3.49
CA ARG A 549 -106.17 -13.33 2.82
C ARG A 549 -105.21 -12.49 3.67
N THR A 550 -105.72 -11.54 4.46
CA THR A 550 -104.90 -10.58 5.20
C THR A 550 -105.41 -10.38 6.62
N LYS A 551 -106.54 -9.70 6.80
CA LYS A 551 -107.13 -9.40 8.11
C LYS A 551 -108.40 -10.22 8.34
N VAL A 552 -108.59 -10.64 9.58
CA VAL A 552 -109.82 -11.27 10.05
C VAL A 552 -110.96 -10.25 10.01
N VAL A 553 -111.98 -10.53 9.21
CA VAL A 553 -113.21 -9.75 9.13
C VAL A 553 -114.36 -10.74 9.19
N LEU A 554 -115.19 -10.63 10.23
CA LEU A 554 -116.40 -11.42 10.40
C LEU A 554 -117.55 -10.46 10.70
N ALA A 555 -118.73 -10.72 10.13
CA ALA A 555 -119.92 -9.96 10.47
C ALA A 555 -120.31 -10.26 11.93
N ALA A 556 -120.38 -9.23 12.77
CA ALA A 556 -120.57 -9.34 14.22
C ALA A 556 -122.05 -9.26 14.67
N THR A 557 -123.00 -9.47 13.75
CA THR A 557 -124.44 -9.47 14.07
C THR A 557 -124.87 -10.83 14.63
N CYS A 558 -125.87 -10.88 15.51
CA CYS A 558 -126.31 -12.14 16.11
C CYS A 558 -126.75 -13.16 15.04
N VAL A 559 -127.50 -12.69 14.04
CA VAL A 559 -128.02 -13.52 12.95
C VAL A 559 -126.91 -14.08 12.05
N SER A 560 -125.74 -13.44 11.93
CA SER A 560 -124.66 -13.96 11.07
C SER A 560 -124.15 -15.33 11.54
N CYS A 561 -124.35 -15.67 12.82
CA CYS A 561 -123.92 -16.93 13.42
C CYS A 561 -125.10 -17.78 13.93
N HIS A 562 -126.19 -17.15 14.36
CA HIS A 562 -127.34 -17.81 15.01
C HIS A 562 -128.62 -17.80 14.17
N GLU A 563 -128.53 -17.63 12.84
CA GLU A 563 -129.69 -17.68 11.94
C GLU A 563 -130.58 -18.92 12.17
N LYS A 564 -129.96 -20.09 12.39
CA LYS A 564 -130.67 -21.36 12.63
C LYS A 564 -131.27 -21.50 14.04
N ASP A 565 -130.81 -20.67 14.97
CA ASP A 565 -131.27 -20.68 16.36
C ASP A 565 -132.44 -19.72 16.60
N ASP A 566 -132.73 -18.83 15.63
CA ASP A 566 -133.84 -17.90 15.73
C ASP A 566 -135.19 -18.64 15.73
N LYS A 567 -135.94 -18.48 16.83
CA LYS A 567 -137.29 -19.06 16.99
C LYS A 567 -138.41 -18.15 16.48
N HIS A 568 -138.06 -16.97 16.00
CA HIS A 568 -139.01 -15.99 15.50
C HIS A 568 -139.09 -15.95 13.98
N ASP A 569 -138.37 -16.86 13.30
CA ASP A 569 -138.33 -16.96 11.84
C ASP A 569 -138.05 -15.60 11.15
N GLY A 570 -137.15 -14.78 11.73
CA GLY A 570 -136.75 -13.49 11.20
C GLY A 570 -137.70 -12.32 11.48
N ALA A 571 -138.80 -12.52 12.23
CA ALA A 571 -139.85 -11.51 12.42
C ALA A 571 -139.41 -10.22 13.13
N PHE A 572 -138.29 -10.23 13.88
CA PHE A 572 -137.85 -9.10 14.72
C PHE A 572 -136.50 -8.49 14.30
N GLY A 573 -135.98 -8.82 13.10
CA GLY A 573 -134.74 -8.27 12.57
C GLY A 573 -133.46 -8.87 13.19
N MET A 574 -132.29 -8.28 12.87
CA MET A 574 -130.98 -8.88 13.17
C MET A 574 -130.36 -8.52 14.53
N GLN A 575 -130.99 -7.61 15.28
CA GLN A 575 -130.48 -7.07 16.56
C GLN A 575 -131.14 -7.79 17.74
N CYS A 576 -130.84 -9.08 17.88
CA CYS A 576 -131.42 -9.92 18.92
C CYS A 576 -131.11 -9.41 20.35
N ASP A 577 -129.98 -8.71 20.51
CA ASP A 577 -129.49 -8.11 21.76
C ASP A 577 -130.36 -6.95 22.29
N HIS A 578 -131.25 -6.39 21.46
CA HIS A 578 -132.23 -5.41 21.93
C HIS A 578 -133.28 -6.04 22.87
N CYS A 579 -133.58 -7.32 22.67
CA CYS A 579 -134.62 -8.05 23.38
C CYS A 579 -134.08 -9.19 24.25
N HIS A 580 -132.96 -9.81 23.89
CA HIS A 580 -132.35 -10.93 24.59
C HIS A 580 -131.00 -10.54 25.21
N ILE A 581 -130.67 -11.14 26.36
CA ILE A 581 -129.30 -11.08 26.87
C ILE A 581 -128.51 -12.23 26.24
N GLY A 582 -127.44 -11.93 25.50
CA GLY A 582 -126.60 -12.95 24.84
C GLY A 582 -125.96 -13.99 25.78
N SER A 583 -125.97 -13.77 27.09
CA SER A 583 -125.54 -14.75 28.10
C SER A 583 -126.65 -15.69 28.59
N ASN A 584 -127.92 -15.30 28.44
CA ASN A 584 -129.08 -16.14 28.76
C ASN A 584 -130.28 -15.79 27.86
N TRP A 585 -130.50 -16.60 26.83
CA TRP A 585 -131.59 -16.43 25.87
C TRP A 585 -133.00 -16.57 26.48
N LYS A 586 -133.12 -17.17 27.66
CA LYS A 586 -134.38 -17.24 28.42
C LYS A 586 -134.74 -15.93 29.10
N THR A 587 -133.79 -15.01 29.23
CA THR A 587 -134.03 -13.68 29.79
C THR A 587 -134.37 -12.70 28.66
N ILE A 588 -135.61 -12.21 28.67
CA ILE A 588 -136.12 -11.25 27.68
C ILE A 588 -136.40 -9.89 28.31
N LYS A 589 -136.22 -8.82 27.53
CA LYS A 589 -136.54 -7.45 27.91
C LYS A 589 -137.98 -7.15 27.51
N VAL A 590 -138.86 -7.01 28.50
CA VAL A 590 -140.28 -6.70 28.27
C VAL A 590 -140.54 -5.27 28.75
N GLY A 591 -140.79 -4.37 27.79
CA GLY A 591 -141.09 -2.96 28.07
C GLY A 591 -139.95 -2.20 28.75
N GLY A 592 -139.01 -1.66 27.97
CA GLY A 592 -138.07 -0.58 28.34
C GLY A 592 -137.04 -0.85 29.46
N GLN A 593 -137.42 -1.42 30.60
CA GLN A 593 -136.64 -1.40 31.84
C GLN A 593 -136.71 -2.71 32.66
N ARG A 594 -137.50 -3.71 32.27
CA ARG A 594 -137.64 -4.96 33.05
C ARG A 594 -137.18 -6.20 32.29
N TRP A 595 -136.22 -6.91 32.86
CA TRP A 595 -135.76 -8.22 32.39
C TRP A 595 -136.54 -9.32 33.11
N ILE A 596 -137.11 -10.26 32.34
CA ILE A 596 -137.92 -11.37 32.85
C ILE A 596 -137.28 -12.67 32.35
N ASN A 597 -137.12 -13.66 33.24
CA ASN A 597 -136.55 -14.96 32.93
C ASN A 597 -137.69 -15.98 32.70
N TYR A 598 -137.64 -16.71 31.60
CA TYR A 598 -138.68 -17.66 31.15
C TYR A 598 -138.24 -19.12 31.24
#